data_AF-A0A8I0L6T2-F1
#
_entry.id   AF-A0A8I0L6T2-F1
#
_cell.length_a   1.000
_cell.length_b   1.000
_cell.length_c   1.000
_cell.angle_alpha   90.00
_cell.angle_beta   90.00
_cell.angle_gamma   90.00
#
_symmetry.space_group_name_H-M   'P 1'
#
loop_
_entity.id
_entity.type
_entity.pdbx_description
1 polymer ?
#
loop_
_entity_poly.entity_id
_entity_poly.type
_entity_poly.pdbx_seq_one_letter_code
_entity_poly.pdbx_strand_id
1 'polypeptide(L)'
;MEVAVEQGNLCPELQALLQRELASGNRMAEPPQRTDWPHPGSVFVSLKRDLRSDAASLPATVQHAICTDPHYGWHDECYCTTHRHLLVAGATKPP
;
A
#
# COMPACT_ATOMS: atom_id res chain seq x y z
N MET A 1 15.88 12.46 -18.44
CA MET A 1 16.54 12.39 -17.12
C MET A 1 15.54 11.71 -16.20
N GLU A 2 15.55 10.38 -16.16
CA GLU A 2 14.69 9.63 -15.25
C GLU A 2 15.30 9.77 -13.86
N VAL A 3 14.59 10.46 -12.98
CA VAL A 3 14.94 10.54 -11.56
C VAL A 3 14.80 9.13 -10.99
N ALA A 4 15.94 8.50 -10.72
CA ALA A 4 16.02 7.30 -9.91
C ALA A 4 15.52 7.67 -8.51
N VAL A 5 14.25 7.39 -8.24
CA VAL A 5 13.68 7.45 -6.89
C VAL A 5 14.51 6.47 -6.07
N GLU A 6 15.15 6.92 -4.98
CA GLU A 6 15.67 6.00 -3.97
C GLU A 6 14.47 5.23 -3.42
N GLN A 7 14.23 4.06 -4.01
CA GLN A 7 13.11 3.18 -3.68
C GLN A 7 13.29 2.74 -2.23
N GLY A 8 12.43 3.24 -1.34
CA GLY A 8 12.32 2.68 -0.01
C GLY A 8 11.88 1.23 -0.17
N ASN A 9 12.74 0.27 0.19
CA ASN A 9 12.38 -1.13 0.07
C ASN A 9 11.16 -1.41 0.95
N LEU A 10 10.05 -1.79 0.31
CA LEU A 10 8.84 -2.23 0.99
C LEU A 10 9.15 -3.53 1.75
N CYS A 11 8.47 -3.75 2.88
CA CYS A 11 8.74 -4.94 3.68
C CYS A 11 8.26 -6.19 2.90
N PRO A 12 8.84 -7.38 3.16
CA PRO A 12 8.55 -8.58 2.37
C PRO A 12 7.05 -8.91 2.28
N GLU A 13 6.30 -8.68 3.34
CA GLU A 13 4.87 -8.96 3.42
C GLU A 13 4.05 -8.10 2.46
N LEU A 14 4.27 -6.78 2.50
CA LEU A 14 3.59 -5.84 1.60
C LEU A 14 4.18 -5.90 0.19
N GLN A 15 5.45 -6.26 0.03
CA GLN A 15 6.08 -6.50 -1.27
C GLN A 15 5.42 -7.68 -1.98
N ALA A 16 5.13 -8.77 -1.26
CA ALA A 16 4.41 -9.91 -1.82
C ALA A 16 2.98 -9.54 -2.24
N LEU A 17 2.27 -8.75 -1.43
CA LEU A 17 0.95 -8.22 -1.78
C LEU A 17 1.01 -7.34 -3.04
N LEU A 18 1.94 -6.39 -3.09
CA LEU A 18 2.16 -5.52 -4.24
C LEU A 18 2.38 -6.33 -5.52
N GLN A 19 3.25 -7.35 -5.49
CA GLN A 19 3.50 -8.18 -6.67
C GLN A 19 2.25 -8.95 -7.13
N ARG A 20 1.43 -9.47 -6.22
CA ARG A 20 0.16 -10.13 -6.56
C ARG A 20 -0.82 -9.18 -7.23
N GLU A 21 -0.94 -7.95 -6.72
CA GLU A 21 -1.83 -6.94 -7.30
C GLU A 21 -1.36 -6.51 -8.69
N LEU A 22 -0.05 -6.29 -8.87
CA LEU A 22 0.52 -5.96 -10.18
C LEU A 22 0.34 -7.10 -11.19
N ALA A 23 0.57 -8.35 -10.78
CA ALA A 23 0.32 -9.53 -11.61
C ALA A 23 -1.16 -9.68 -11.99
N SER A 24 -2.06 -9.20 -11.13
CA SER A 24 -3.51 -9.15 -11.38
C SER A 24 -3.94 -7.95 -12.24
N GLY A 25 -2.99 -7.14 -12.71
CA GLY A 25 -3.24 -5.99 -13.58
C GLY A 25 -3.57 -4.69 -12.86
N ASN A 26 -3.32 -4.59 -11.55
CA ASN A 26 -3.28 -3.31 -10.85
C ASN A 26 -2.05 -2.51 -11.31
N ARG A 27 -1.98 -1.22 -10.95
CA ARG A 27 -0.86 -0.34 -11.30
C ARG A 27 -0.52 0.54 -10.11
N MET A 28 0.77 0.82 -9.92
CA MET A 28 1.20 1.83 -8.96
C MET A 28 0.69 3.20 -9.38
N ALA A 29 0.10 3.92 -8.44
CA ALA A 29 -0.13 5.36 -8.51
C ALA A 29 1.17 6.07 -8.11
N GLU A 30 1.75 5.67 -6.97
CA GLU A 30 3.08 6.07 -6.52
C GLU A 30 3.92 4.83 -6.20
N PRO A 31 5.21 4.81 -6.60
CA PRO A 31 6.11 3.71 -6.28
C PRO A 31 6.43 3.69 -4.78
N PRO A 32 6.96 2.57 -4.25
CA PRO A 32 7.46 2.51 -2.87
C PRO A 32 8.46 3.64 -2.58
N GLN A 33 8.09 4.49 -1.63
CA GLN A 33 8.89 5.62 -1.20
C GLN A 33 9.01 5.61 0.31
N ARG A 34 10.24 5.82 0.82
CA ARG A 34 10.42 6.03 2.25
C ARG A 34 9.84 7.39 2.67
N THR A 35 9.09 7.39 3.74
CA THR A 35 8.39 8.52 4.33
C THR A 35 8.55 8.47 5.85
N ASP A 36 8.28 9.59 6.54
CA ASP A 36 8.19 9.62 8.01
C ASP A 36 6.74 9.51 8.51
N TRP A 37 5.88 8.92 7.68
CA TRP A 37 4.47 8.70 7.94
C TRP A 37 4.05 7.31 7.43
N PRO A 38 3.25 6.51 8.18
CA PRO A 38 2.62 6.85 9.46
C PRO A 38 3.60 6.93 10.64
N HIS A 39 4.78 6.33 10.51
CA HIS A 39 5.87 6.42 11.48
C HIS A 39 7.20 6.83 10.82
N PRO A 40 8.18 7.36 11.57
CA PRO A 40 9.51 7.63 11.03
C PRO A 40 10.13 6.41 10.34
N GLY A 41 10.62 6.62 9.12
CA GLY A 41 11.24 5.57 8.29
C GLY A 41 10.28 4.56 7.65
N SER A 42 8.96 4.78 7.70
CA SER A 42 7.97 3.95 7.01
C SER A 42 8.19 3.97 5.50
N VAL A 43 7.69 2.96 4.80
CA VAL A 43 7.61 2.98 3.34
C VAL A 43 6.15 3.01 2.95
N PHE A 44 5.80 3.93 2.06
CA PHE A 44 4.48 4.12 1.49
C PHE A 44 4.47 3.71 0.02
N VAL A 45 3.40 3.03 -0.41
CA VAL A 45 3.12 2.74 -1.82
C VAL A 45 1.63 2.87 -2.07
N SER A 46 1.24 3.40 -3.22
CA SER A 46 -0.17 3.54 -3.59
C SER A 46 -0.49 2.83 -4.91
N LEU A 47 -1.65 2.16 -4.95
CA LEU A 47 -2.18 1.46 -6.11
C LEU A 47 -3.42 2.16 -6.66
N LYS A 48 -3.57 2.17 -7.98
CA LYS A 48 -4.67 2.89 -8.67
C LYS A 48 -6.05 2.26 -8.50
N ARG A 49 -6.12 0.95 -8.30
CA ARG A 49 -7.38 0.20 -8.16
C ARG A 49 -7.43 -0.45 -6.80
N ASP A 50 -8.63 -0.66 -6.29
CA ASP A 50 -8.92 -1.39 -5.05
C ASP A 50 -8.17 -2.73 -4.99
N LEU A 51 -7.91 -3.19 -3.77
CA LEU A 51 -7.28 -4.48 -3.56
C LEU A 51 -8.17 -5.61 -4.10
N ARG A 52 -7.56 -6.52 -4.86
CA ARG A 52 -8.23 -7.75 -5.31
C ARG A 52 -7.92 -8.93 -4.40
N SER A 53 -6.79 -8.89 -3.71
CA SER A 53 -6.38 -9.91 -2.74
C SER A 53 -7.38 -9.99 -1.60
N ASP A 54 -7.76 -11.22 -1.24
CA ASP A 54 -8.60 -11.47 -0.08
C ASP A 54 -7.86 -11.13 1.21
N ALA A 55 -8.49 -10.35 2.10
CA ALA A 55 -7.95 -10.00 3.41
C ALA A 55 -7.57 -11.23 4.24
N ALA A 56 -8.30 -12.35 4.10
CA ALA A 56 -7.99 -13.60 4.79
C ALA A 56 -6.67 -14.25 4.31
N SER A 57 -6.17 -13.86 3.14
CA SER A 57 -4.90 -14.37 2.58
C SER A 57 -3.67 -13.55 3.02
N LEU A 58 -3.89 -12.47 3.77
CA LEU A 58 -2.81 -11.60 4.24
C LEU A 58 -2.04 -12.24 5.41
N PRO A 59 -0.72 -12.02 5.51
CA PRO A 59 0.04 -12.42 6.69
C PRO A 59 -0.54 -11.80 7.97
N ALA A 60 -0.42 -12.49 9.10
CA ALA A 60 -0.95 -12.01 10.39
C ALA A 60 -0.38 -10.65 10.84
N THR A 61 0.78 -10.25 10.30
CA THR A 61 1.42 -8.96 10.55
C THR A 61 0.85 -7.83 9.69
N VAL A 62 -0.02 -8.12 8.72
CA VAL A 62 -0.64 -7.13 7.83
C VAL A 62 -2.10 -6.96 8.23
N GLN A 63 -2.45 -5.76 8.65
CA GLN A 63 -3.82 -5.35 8.94
C GLN A 63 -4.41 -4.69 7.69
N HIS A 64 -5.55 -5.20 7.23
CA HIS A 64 -6.34 -4.57 6.18
C HIS A 64 -7.52 -3.81 6.78
N ALA A 65 -7.74 -2.60 6.31
CA ALA A 65 -8.87 -1.76 6.66
C ALA A 65 -9.40 -1.02 5.43
N ILE A 66 -10.67 -0.63 5.49
CA ILE A 66 -11.25 0.31 4.53
C ILE A 66 -11.11 1.72 5.08
N CYS A 67 -10.46 2.60 4.31
CA CYS A 67 -10.37 4.02 4.62
C CYS A 67 -11.72 4.69 4.30
N THR A 68 -12.45 5.05 5.35
CA THR A 68 -13.73 5.76 5.24
C THR A 68 -13.57 7.27 5.29
N ASP A 69 -12.36 7.77 5.57
CA ASP A 69 -12.06 9.19 5.57
C ASP A 69 -11.76 9.67 4.14
N PRO A 70 -12.59 10.58 3.59
CA PRO A 70 -12.44 11.04 2.22
C PRO A 70 -11.22 11.93 1.98
N HIS A 71 -10.55 12.43 3.03
CA HIS A 71 -9.40 13.32 2.87
C HIS A 71 -8.16 12.59 2.34
N TYR A 72 -8.05 11.29 2.57
CA TYR A 72 -6.89 10.52 2.15
C TYR A 72 -6.93 10.12 0.67
N GLY A 73 -8.11 9.94 0.09
CA GLY A 73 -8.27 9.73 -1.35
C GLY A 73 -8.12 8.28 -1.83
N TRP A 74 -7.91 7.30 -0.94
CA TRP A 74 -7.90 5.86 -1.25
C TRP A 74 -9.03 5.10 -0.55
N HIS A 75 -9.21 3.82 -0.90
CA HIS A 75 -10.25 2.95 -0.36
C HIS A 75 -9.70 1.89 0.58
N ASP A 76 -8.66 1.17 0.16
CA ASP A 76 -8.06 0.08 0.93
C ASP A 76 -6.74 0.52 1.56
N GLU A 77 -6.50 0.06 2.79
CA GLU A 77 -5.23 0.24 3.51
C GLU A 77 -4.71 -1.09 4.03
N CYS A 78 -3.47 -1.42 3.71
CA CYS A 78 -2.73 -2.55 4.26
C CYS A 78 -1.52 -2.05 5.02
N TYR A 79 -1.59 -2.12 6.35
CA TYR A 79 -0.55 -1.70 7.27
C TYR A 79 0.20 -2.90 7.84
N CYS A 80 1.52 -2.93 7.72
CA CYS A 80 2.33 -3.96 8.37
C CYS A 80 2.68 -3.53 9.80
N THR A 81 2.20 -4.23 10.82
CA THR A 81 2.42 -3.87 12.23
C THR A 81 3.86 -4.04 12.69
N THR A 82 4.62 -4.96 12.07
CA THR A 82 6.04 -5.20 12.39
C THR A 82 6.94 -4.11 11.82
N HIS A 83 6.81 -3.84 10.51
CA HIS A 83 7.70 -2.92 9.79
C HIS A 83 7.17 -1.49 9.73
N ARG A 84 5.87 -1.30 10.01
CA ARG A 84 5.14 -0.03 9.99
C ARG A 84 5.05 0.62 8.61
N HIS A 85 5.19 -0.20 7.57
CA HIS A 85 4.99 0.22 6.18
C HIS A 85 3.51 0.21 5.82
N LEU A 86 3.14 0.98 4.81
CA LEU A 86 1.76 1.13 4.36
C LEU A 86 1.65 0.95 2.84
N LEU A 87 0.71 0.10 2.43
CA LEU A 87 0.25 -0.03 1.05
C LEU A 87 -1.20 0.40 1.00
N VAL A 88 -1.52 1.38 0.16
CA VAL A 88 -2.91 1.83 -0.05
C VAL A 88 -3.37 1.53 -1.46
N ALA A 89 -4.67 1.37 -1.66
CA ALA A 89 -5.22 1.03 -2.97
C ALA A 89 -6.58 1.66 -3.23
N GLY A 90 -6.84 1.90 -4.50
CA GLY A 90 -8.14 2.39 -4.97
C GLY A 90 -8.34 3.87 -4.73
N ALA A 91 -9.60 4.29 -4.82
CA ALA A 91 -10.01 5.67 -4.62
C ALA A 91 -11.16 5.72 -3.62
N THR A 92 -11.20 6.77 -2.80
CA THR A 92 -12.31 7.00 -1.86
C THR A 92 -13.66 6.82 -2.55
N LYS A 93 -14.55 6.05 -1.90
CA LYS A 93 -15.91 5.83 -2.38
C LYS A 93 -16.88 6.69 -1.56
N PRO A 94 -17.82 7.40 -2.21
CA PRO A 94 -18.88 8.09 -1.50
C PRO A 94 -19.78 7.08 -0.77
N PRO A 95 -20.40 7.47 0.36
CA PRO A 95 -21.34 6.65 1.12
C PRO A 95 -22.64 6.36 0.36
#